data_AF-A0A822C5Q6-F1
#
_entry.id   AF-A0A822C5Q6-F1
#
_cell.length_a   1.000
_cell.length_b   1.000
_cell.length_c   1.000
_cell.angle_alpha   90.00
_cell.angle_beta   90.00
_cell.angle_gamma   90.00
#
_symmetry.space_group_name_H-M   'P 1'
#
loop_
_entity.id
_entity.type
_entity.pdbx_description
1 polymer ?
#
loop_
_entity_poly.entity_id
_entity_poly.type
_entity_poly.pdbx_seq_one_letter_code
_entity_poly.pdbx_strand_id
1 'polypeptide(L)' 'MAWWAFSSCTTLLGVLESDLYLGKKSTRTLFSIDSINARTIRGHAHFTTEDEILLLPGTYFGCLTFRLTSSEHR' A
#
# COMPACT_ATOMS: atom_id res chain seq x y z
N MET A 1 16.85 3.76 -3.18
CA MET A 1 17.15 2.38 -3.63
C MET A 1 16.05 1.92 -4.58
N ALA A 2 16.34 1.01 -5.51
CA ALA A 2 15.35 0.49 -6.46
C ALA A 2 14.50 -0.61 -5.81
N TRP A 3 13.18 -0.57 -6.01
CA TRP A 3 12.21 -1.57 -5.60
C TRP A 3 11.92 -2.50 -6.78
N TRP A 4 12.50 -3.70 -6.76
CA TRP A 4 12.54 -4.57 -7.94
C TRP A 4 11.29 -5.40 -8.19
N ALA A 5 10.46 -5.62 -7.16
CA ALA A 5 9.25 -6.41 -7.30
C ALA A 5 8.09 -5.56 -7.84
N PHE A 6 7.10 -6.23 -8.45
CA PHE A 6 5.77 -5.66 -8.49
C PHE A 6 5.23 -5.57 -7.06
N SER A 7 4.55 -4.48 -6.76
CA SER A 7 3.84 -4.34 -5.49
C SER A 7 2.52 -3.67 -5.72
N SER A 8 1.51 -4.17 -5.02
CA SER A 8 0.17 -3.64 -5.10
C SER A 8 -0.10 -2.69 -3.95
N CYS A 9 -0.91 -1.67 -4.21
CA CYS A 9 -1.48 -0.78 -3.21
C CYS A 9 -2.91 -0.41 -3.60
N THR A 10 -3.62 0.23 -2.68
CA THR A 10 -5.01 0.64 -2.86
C THR A 10 -5.17 2.10 -2.49
N THR A 11 -6.11 2.77 -3.15
CA THR A 11 -6.55 4.13 -2.81
C THR A 11 -7.59 4.15 -1.67
N LEU A 12 -8.06 2.97 -1.23
CA LEU A 12 -9.17 2.82 -0.28
C LEU A 12 -8.66 2.37 1.09
N LEU A 13 -8.82 3.24 2.10
CA LEU A 13 -8.44 2.91 3.47
C LEU A 13 -9.20 1.70 4.03
N GLY A 14 -10.47 1.54 3.64
CA GLY A 14 -11.32 0.43 4.10
C GLY A 14 -10.81 -0.96 3.67
N VAL A 15 -10.12 -1.05 2.53
CA VAL A 15 -9.48 -2.30 2.08
C VAL A 15 -8.37 -2.69 3.06
N LEU A 16 -7.56 -1.71 3.49
CA LEU A 16 -6.46 -1.93 4.42
C LEU A 16 -6.93 -2.39 5.81
N GLU A 17 -8.16 -2.05 6.23
CA GLU A 17 -8.70 -2.54 7.51
C GLU A 17 -8.91 -4.05 7.58
N SER A 18 -8.88 -4.74 6.43
CA SER A 18 -8.95 -6.20 6.36
C SER A 18 -7.75 -6.86 7.05
N ASP A 19 -8.01 -7.95 7.79
CA ASP A 19 -6.95 -8.78 8.41
C ASP A 19 -6.04 -9.45 7.36
N LEU A 20 -6.41 -9.45 6.07
CA LEU A 20 -5.54 -9.88 4.96
C LEU A 20 -4.39 -8.90 4.66
N TYR A 21 -4.54 -7.62 5.03
CA TYR A 21 -3.60 -6.55 4.72
C TYR A 21 -3.03 -5.91 6.00
N LEU A 22 -3.41 -4.66 6.31
CA LEU A 22 -2.93 -3.99 7.52
C LEU A 22 -3.63 -4.57 8.76
N GLY A 23 -4.95 -4.69 8.71
CA GLY A 23 -5.77 -5.16 9.81
C GLY A 23 -5.61 -4.29 11.07
N LYS A 24 -5.99 -4.87 12.21
CA LYS A 24 -5.93 -4.17 13.52
C LYS A 24 -5.04 -4.87 14.55
N LYS A 25 -4.37 -5.96 14.16
CA LYS A 25 -3.63 -6.85 15.07
C LYS A 25 -2.14 -6.81 14.77
N SER A 26 -1.33 -6.87 15.82
CA SER A 26 0.14 -6.91 15.82
C SER A 26 0.84 -5.64 15.29
N THR A 27 2.17 -5.62 15.39
CA THR A 27 2.99 -4.55 14.81
C THR A 27 2.97 -4.64 13.29
N ARG A 28 2.62 -3.54 12.64
CA ARG A 28 2.43 -3.44 11.19
C ARG A 28 3.05 -2.16 10.65
N THR A 29 3.31 -2.14 9.35
CA THR A 29 3.85 -0.98 8.64
C THR A 29 2.85 -0.55 7.59
N LEU A 30 2.42 0.71 7.65
CA LEU A 30 1.64 1.35 6.60
C LEU A 30 2.55 2.18 5.71
N PHE A 31 2.47 1.97 4.40
CA PHE A 31 3.14 2.82 3.41
C PHE A 31 2.12 3.76 2.78
N SER A 32 2.30 5.07 2.98
CA SER A 32 1.63 6.10 2.20
C SER A 32 2.57 6.50 1.06
N ILE A 33 2.14 6.31 -0.19
CA ILE A 33 3.00 6.44 -1.36
C ILE A 33 2.36 7.42 -2.34
N ASP A 34 3.08 8.49 -2.65
CA ASP A 34 2.80 9.34 -3.80
C ASP A 34 3.64 8.83 -4.99
N SER A 35 2.99 8.47 -6.09
CA SER A 35 3.64 7.87 -7.25
C SER A 35 3.28 8.59 -8.55
N ILE A 36 4.27 8.69 -9.45
CA ILE A 36 4.12 9.32 -10.78
C ILE A 36 3.71 8.29 -11.83
N ASN A 37 4.17 7.04 -11.72
CA ASN A 37 4.07 6.02 -12.77
C ASN A 37 3.33 4.74 -12.34
N ALA A 38 2.58 4.78 -11.25
CA ALA A 38 1.74 3.66 -10.84
C ALA A 38 0.57 3.47 -11.82
N ARG A 39 0.06 2.24 -11.94
CA ARG A 39 -1.01 1.90 -12.87
C ARG A 39 -2.22 1.35 -12.15
N THR A 40 -3.39 1.94 -12.38
CA THR A 40 -4.63 1.27 -12.03
C THR A 40 -4.82 0.03 -12.91
N ILE A 41 -5.25 -1.06 -12.29
CA ILE A 41 -5.55 -2.31 -13.01
C ILE A 41 -7.02 -2.72 -12.85
N ARG A 42 -7.90 -1.77 -12.51
CA ARG A 42 -9.33 -2.03 -12.24
C ARG A 42 -10.04 -2.85 -13.33
N GLY A 43 -9.69 -2.67 -14.60
CA GLY A 43 -10.26 -3.42 -15.73
C GLY A 43 -9.75 -4.87 -15.88
N HIS A 44 -8.71 -5.24 -15.14
CA HIS A 44 -8.05 -6.55 -15.19
C HIS A 44 -7.92 -7.21 -13.81
N ALA A 45 -8.33 -6.51 -12.75
CA ALA A 45 -8.26 -7.00 -11.37
C ALA A 45 -9.30 -8.09 -11.12
N HIS A 46 -8.90 -9.13 -10.40
CA HIS A 46 -9.84 -10.16 -9.92
C HIS A 46 -10.78 -9.58 -8.86
N PHE A 47 -10.25 -8.74 -7.97
CA PHE A 47 -11.00 -8.05 -6.92
C PHE A 47 -11.27 -6.59 -7.31
N THR A 48 -12.33 -6.37 -8.07
CA THR A 48 -12.65 -5.05 -8.66
C THR A 48 -12.97 -3.96 -7.63
N THR A 49 -13.29 -4.35 -6.40
CA THR A 49 -13.64 -3.43 -5.30
C THR A 49 -12.44 -2.92 -4.51
N GLU A 50 -11.23 -3.47 -4.74
CA GLU A 50 -10.03 -3.05 -3.99
C GLU A 50 -9.41 -1.76 -4.51
N ASP A 51 -9.87 -1.25 -5.65
CA ASP A 51 -9.27 -0.14 -6.39
C ASP A 51 -7.74 -0.25 -6.48
N GLU A 52 -7.32 -1.41 -6.98
CA GLU A 52 -5.93 -1.83 -7.00
C GLU A 52 -5.07 -0.97 -7.95
N ILE A 53 -3.93 -0.55 -7.42
CA ILE A 53 -2.88 0.20 -8.11
C ILE A 53 -1.58 -0.61 -8.05
N LEU A 54 -0.97 -0.83 -9.21
CA LEU A 54 0.27 -1.57 -9.35
C LEU A 54 1.47 -0.62 -9.43
N LEU A 55 2.40 -0.80 -8.49
CA LEU A 55 3.74 -0.22 -8.52
C LEU A 55 4.63 -1.13 -9.38
N LEU A 56 5.31 -0.52 -10.36
CA LEU A 56 6.11 -1.26 -11.33
C LEU A 56 7.46 -1.67 -10.74
N PRO A 57 8.05 -2.79 -11.20
CA PRO A 57 9.39 -3.19 -10.81
C PRO A 57 10.43 -2.15 -11.22
N GLY A 58 11.50 -2.04 -10.44
CA GLY A 58 12.53 -1.03 -10.64
C GLY A 58 12.12 0.38 -10.22
N THR A 59 11.00 0.55 -9.51
CA THR A 59 10.58 1.87 -9.02
C THR A 59 11.54 2.36 -7.94
N TYR A 60 12.01 3.61 -8.05
CA TYR A 60 12.83 4.23 -7.02
C TYR A 60 11.96 5.04 -6.07
N PHE A 61 12.03 4.73 -4.77
CA PHE A 61 11.34 5.50 -3.74
C PHE A 61 12.33 6.32 -2.90
N GLY A 62 11.93 7.54 -2.58
CA GLY A 62 12.52 8.35 -1.52
C GLY A 62 11.61 8.34 -0.29
N CYS A 63 12.17 8.09 0.89
CA CYS A 63 11.42 8.19 2.14
C CYS A 63 11.35 9.66 2.56
N LEU A 64 10.14 10.22 2.60
CA LEU A 64 9.91 11.60 3.04
C LEU A 64 9.74 11.70 4.55
N THR A 65 9.08 10.71 5.16
CA THR A 65 8.77 10.72 6.59
C THR A 65 8.61 9.29 7.10
N PHE A 66 9.11 9.04 8.31
CA PHE A 66 8.93 7.79 9.03
C PHE A 66 8.36 8.10 10.42
N ARG A 67 7.31 7.39 10.82
CA ARG A 67 6.68 7.54 12.15
C ARG A 67 6.43 6.16 12.75
N LEU A 68 6.73 6.03 14.04
CA LEU A 68 6.30 4.90 14.85
C LEU A 68 5.02 5.31 15.58
N THR A 69 3.97 4.51 15.46
CA THR A 69 2.72 4.71 16.20
C THR A 69 2.65 3.70 17.34
N SER A 70 2.62 4.17 18.58
CA SER A 70 2.32 3.30 19.72
C SER A 70 0.82 3.00 19.74
N SER A 71 0.45 1.80 20.19
CA SER A 71 -0.94 1.40 20.40
C SER A 71 -1.54 1.98 21.70
N GLU A 72 -1.06 3.14 22.16
CA GLU A 72 -1.57 3.81 23.36
C GLU A 72 -2.64 4.83 22.99
N HIS A 73 -3.76 4.36 22.43
CA HIS A 73 -5.10 4.94 22.55
C HIS A 73 -6.06 4.09 21.71
N ARG A 74 -6.66 3.10 22.36
CA ARG A 74 -7.99 2.58 22.00
C ARG A 74 -8.64 1.95 23.21
#